data_AF-A0AAU9TQB8-F1
#
_entry.id   AF-A0AAU9TQB8-F1
#
_cell.length_a   1.000
_cell.length_b   1.000
_cell.length_c   1.000
_cell.angle_alpha   90.00
_cell.angle_beta   90.00
_cell.angle_gamma   90.00
#
_symmetry.space_group_name_H-M   'P 1'
#
loop_
_entity.id
_entity.type
_entity.pdbx_description
1 polymer ?
#
loop_
_entity_poly.entity_id
_entity_poly.type
_entity_poly.pdbx_seq_one_letter_code
_entity_poly.pdbx_strand_id
1 'polypeptide(L)'
;MASIELDIWRGEWGLASIDLECLKVLTYMKFIGVPVRVREVSNPFFTPKGTLPVMKDGRTVLTNFEEVVDYLKSLNYSTDVHLNQKQAAEASAFTQYLRDKLYPAYQYVWWVDEKNYGDVTRPTYAKALQIPFNFYYPSKYQGAAKEMIDALYGEYADLKEVEKTIYNEAEKCLKTLSDRLGESEYFFGNRPSSFDAIVFAYLAPLVKTPFPNATLSNHVKGIANLSRFVARISQKNFRNVTDEYNRQNKKQSQGTQSERDAQFPNAARNKLLAAIFAALAMTGYAVATGMFQDMKDFQHSQDYREMFENEEDDN
;
A
#
# COMPACT_ATOMS: atom_id res chain seq x y z
N MET A 1 -32.18 13.48 -3.42
CA MET A 1 -30.94 12.88 -3.97
C MET A 1 -29.77 13.41 -3.15
N ALA A 2 -28.81 12.58 -2.75
CA ALA A 2 -27.68 13.00 -1.94
C ALA A 2 -26.95 14.19 -2.60
N SER A 3 -26.88 15.34 -1.92
CA SER A 3 -26.18 16.54 -2.41
C SER A 3 -24.68 16.51 -2.08
N ILE A 4 -24.28 15.71 -1.09
CA ILE A 4 -22.91 15.64 -0.59
C ILE A 4 -22.12 14.59 -1.38
N GLU A 5 -21.07 15.05 -2.04
CA GLU A 5 -20.08 14.24 -2.73
C GLU A 5 -18.75 14.29 -1.98
N LEU A 6 -18.04 13.16 -1.94
CA LEU A 6 -16.71 13.08 -1.33
C LEU A 6 -15.75 12.42 -2.32
N ASP A 7 -14.76 13.19 -2.75
CA ASP A 7 -13.66 12.73 -3.59
C ASP A 7 -12.54 12.20 -2.67
N ILE A 8 -12.13 10.94 -2.85
CA ILE A 8 -11.11 10.26 -2.05
C ILE A 8 -10.07 9.56 -2.93
N TRP A 9 -8.94 9.21 -2.32
CA TRP A 9 -8.00 8.27 -2.91
C TRP A 9 -8.63 6.87 -3.02
N ARG A 10 -8.29 6.16 -4.08
CA ARG A 10 -8.68 4.76 -4.26
C ARG A 10 -8.20 3.90 -3.09
N GLY A 11 -9.06 3.02 -2.60
CA GLY A 11 -8.73 2.05 -1.57
C GLY A 11 -7.98 0.83 -2.09
N GLU A 12 -7.11 0.26 -1.25
CA GLU A 12 -6.41 -1.02 -1.47
C GLU A 12 -6.41 -1.83 -0.16
N TRP A 13 -6.14 -3.14 -0.23
CA TRP A 13 -6.03 -4.04 0.93
C TRP A 13 -7.29 -4.10 1.82
N GLY A 14 -8.47 -3.89 1.25
CA GLY A 14 -9.73 -3.83 2.00
C GLY A 14 -9.87 -2.57 2.86
N LEU A 15 -9.07 -1.52 2.59
CA LEU A 15 -9.30 -0.16 3.07
C LEU A 15 -10.17 0.59 2.06
N ALA A 16 -10.99 1.52 2.57
CA ALA A 16 -11.81 2.36 1.70
C ALA A 16 -10.99 3.45 0.98
N SER A 17 -9.83 3.81 1.52
CA SER A 17 -8.85 4.73 0.94
C SER A 17 -7.47 4.38 1.49
N ILE A 18 -6.42 4.57 0.70
CA ILE A 18 -5.02 4.44 1.14
C ILE A 18 -4.53 5.64 1.96
N ASP A 19 -5.18 6.79 1.79
CA ASP A 19 -4.81 8.05 2.44
C ASP A 19 -5.49 8.23 3.81
N LEU A 20 -4.73 8.79 4.76
CA LEU A 20 -5.13 8.98 6.15
C LEU A 20 -6.25 10.01 6.30
N GLU A 21 -6.15 11.16 5.65
CA GLU A 21 -7.17 12.22 5.76
C GLU A 21 -8.48 11.80 5.08
N CYS A 22 -8.39 11.09 3.96
CA CYS A 22 -9.56 10.49 3.31
C CYS A 22 -10.28 9.50 4.21
N LEU A 23 -9.53 8.63 4.92
CA LEU A 23 -10.12 7.69 5.87
C LEU A 23 -10.77 8.39 7.06
N LYS A 24 -10.17 9.46 7.60
CA LYS A 24 -10.77 10.26 8.69
C LYS A 24 -12.15 10.77 8.30
N VAL A 25 -12.22 11.52 7.19
CA VAL A 25 -13.46 12.16 6.71
C VAL A 25 -14.51 11.10 6.37
N LEU A 26 -14.12 10.07 5.61
CA LEU A 26 -15.05 9.04 5.18
C LEU A 26 -15.61 8.25 6.37
N THR A 27 -14.77 7.87 7.33
CA THR A 27 -15.20 7.14 8.53
C THR A 27 -16.15 7.98 9.37
N TYR A 28 -15.84 9.27 9.55
CA TYR A 28 -16.72 10.21 10.24
C TYR A 28 -18.10 10.30 9.60
N MET A 29 -18.17 10.48 8.27
CA MET A 29 -19.44 10.52 7.54
C MET A 29 -20.22 9.20 7.66
N LYS A 30 -19.52 8.05 7.65
CA LYS A 30 -20.14 6.73 7.84
C LYS A 30 -20.65 6.49 9.25
N PHE A 31 -20.02 7.07 10.28
CA PHE A 31 -20.51 6.99 11.66
C PHE A 31 -21.80 7.76 11.87
N ILE A 32 -21.91 8.94 11.26
CA ILE A 32 -23.14 9.73 11.31
C ILE A 32 -24.25 9.12 10.45
N GLY A 33 -23.88 8.39 9.40
CA GLY A 33 -24.85 7.85 8.43
C GLY A 33 -25.29 8.89 7.40
N VAL A 34 -24.43 9.87 7.09
CA VAL A 34 -24.72 10.86 6.04
C VAL A 34 -24.79 10.14 4.68
N PRO A 35 -25.84 10.40 3.87
CA PRO A 35 -25.91 9.87 2.51
C PRO A 35 -24.88 10.60 1.63
N VAL A 36 -23.67 10.05 1.57
CA VAL A 36 -22.55 10.60 0.78
C VAL A 36 -22.32 9.76 -0.48
N ARG A 37 -22.15 10.44 -1.62
CA ARG A 37 -21.65 9.83 -2.85
C ARG A 37 -20.12 9.89 -2.83
N VAL A 38 -19.49 8.74 -2.63
CA VAL A 38 -18.04 8.61 -2.63
C VAL A 38 -17.55 8.42 -4.08
N ARG A 39 -16.57 9.22 -4.50
CA ARG A 39 -15.88 9.07 -5.79
C ARG A 39 -14.40 8.83 -5.56
N GLU A 40 -13.88 7.81 -6.20
CA GLU A 40 -12.44 7.57 -6.25
C GLU A 40 -11.84 8.42 -7.35
N VAL A 41 -10.86 9.25 -6.99
CA VAL A 41 -10.22 10.19 -7.91
C VAL A 41 -8.74 9.83 -8.06
N SER A 42 -8.28 9.78 -9.31
CA SER A 42 -6.91 9.46 -9.72
C SER A 42 -6.03 10.69 -9.97
N ASN A 43 -6.61 11.90 -9.86
CA ASN A 43 -5.88 13.14 -10.14
C ASN A 43 -6.21 14.23 -9.09
N PRO A 44 -5.38 14.36 -8.05
CA PRO A 44 -5.52 15.43 -7.07
C PRO A 44 -5.08 16.80 -7.59
N PHE A 45 -4.46 16.92 -8.78
CA PHE A 45 -3.95 18.20 -9.29
C PHE A 45 -5.04 19.26 -9.48
N PHE A 46 -6.24 18.83 -9.88
CA PHE A 46 -7.38 19.73 -10.11
C PHE A 46 -8.19 20.02 -8.84
N THR A 47 -7.75 19.55 -7.68
CA THR A 47 -8.40 19.89 -6.41
C THR A 47 -7.88 21.23 -5.88
N PRO A 48 -8.67 21.96 -5.05
CA PRO A 48 -8.31 23.31 -4.62
C PRO A 48 -6.94 23.43 -3.95
N LYS A 49 -6.52 22.41 -3.18
CA LYS A 49 -5.22 22.37 -2.48
C LYS A 49 -4.24 21.38 -3.10
N GLY A 50 -4.59 20.75 -4.22
CA GLY A 50 -3.76 19.68 -4.81
C GLY A 50 -3.70 18.41 -3.95
N THR A 51 -4.62 18.25 -2.99
CA THR A 51 -4.72 17.13 -2.05
C THR A 51 -6.15 16.60 -2.00
N LEU A 52 -6.31 15.38 -1.50
CA LEU A 52 -7.58 14.74 -1.17
C LEU A 52 -7.59 14.50 0.35
N PRO A 53 -8.76 14.41 1.00
CA PRO A 53 -10.11 14.36 0.42
C PRO A 53 -10.65 15.74 0.03
N VAL A 54 -11.68 15.74 -0.83
CA VAL A 54 -12.48 16.95 -1.10
C VAL A 54 -13.96 16.64 -0.94
N MET A 55 -14.61 17.31 -0.01
CA MET A 55 -16.06 17.27 0.16
C MET A 55 -16.71 18.40 -0.63
N LYS A 56 -17.77 18.09 -1.36
CA LYS A 56 -18.54 19.05 -2.15
C LYS A 56 -20.01 18.95 -1.77
N ASP A 57 -20.63 20.09 -1.50
CA ASP A 57 -22.07 20.22 -1.30
C ASP A 57 -22.56 21.49 -1.99
N GLY A 58 -23.10 21.33 -3.21
CA GLY A 58 -23.46 22.46 -4.07
C GLY A 58 -22.28 23.36 -4.41
N ARG A 59 -22.22 24.54 -3.78
CA ARG A 59 -21.13 25.53 -3.96
C ARG A 59 -20.04 25.42 -2.89
N THR A 60 -20.29 24.69 -1.81
CA THR A 60 -19.34 24.54 -0.71
C THR A 60 -18.33 23.46 -1.07
N VAL A 61 -17.04 23.79 -0.99
CA VAL A 61 -15.94 22.85 -1.23
C VAL A 61 -15.01 22.88 -0.04
N LEU A 62 -14.92 21.76 0.70
CA LEU A 62 -14.11 21.64 1.90
C LEU A 62 -13.01 20.60 1.70
N THR A 63 -11.85 20.86 2.30
CA THR A 63 -10.65 20.04 2.12
C THR A 63 -10.07 19.54 3.44
N ASN A 64 -10.35 20.24 4.55
CA ASN A 64 -9.84 19.88 5.85
C ASN A 64 -10.85 19.06 6.66
N PHE A 65 -10.37 18.16 7.53
CA PHE A 65 -11.21 17.36 8.39
C PHE A 65 -12.04 18.22 9.34
N GLU A 66 -11.41 19.19 10.03
CA GLU A 66 -12.11 20.05 10.98
C GLU A 66 -13.18 20.92 10.29
N GLU A 67 -12.88 21.46 9.11
CA GLU A 67 -13.84 22.22 8.29
C GLU A 67 -15.06 21.35 7.94
N VAL A 68 -14.83 20.10 7.53
CA VAL A 68 -15.90 19.16 7.19
C VAL A 68 -16.74 18.81 8.43
N VAL A 69 -16.10 18.57 9.57
CA VAL A 69 -16.79 18.29 10.83
C VAL A 69 -17.68 19.48 11.23
N ASP A 70 -17.17 20.71 11.16
CA ASP A 70 -17.93 21.90 11.55
C ASP A 70 -19.06 22.21 10.58
N TYR A 71 -18.86 21.98 9.28
CA TYR A 71 -19.93 22.08 8.29
C TYR A 71 -21.04 21.05 8.53
N LEU A 72 -20.68 19.78 8.75
CA LEU A 72 -21.67 18.73 9.03
C LEU A 72 -22.42 19.02 10.34
N LYS A 73 -21.73 19.52 11.37
CA LYS A 73 -22.38 20.00 12.61
C LYS A 73 -23.42 21.08 12.32
N SER A 74 -23.12 22.04 11.44
CA SER A 74 -24.07 23.09 11.04
C SER A 74 -25.33 22.54 10.34
N LEU A 75 -25.22 21.37 9.72
CA LEU A 75 -26.33 20.63 9.10
C LEU A 75 -27.06 19.69 10.09
N ASN A 76 -26.79 19.80 11.39
CA ASN A 76 -27.28 18.90 12.45
C ASN A 76 -26.77 17.45 12.35
N TYR A 77 -25.66 17.25 11.64
CA TYR A 77 -24.96 15.97 11.54
C TYR A 77 -23.73 16.00 12.48
N SER A 78 -23.86 15.45 13.68
CA SER A 78 -22.76 15.39 14.66
C SER A 78 -22.72 14.05 15.38
N THR A 79 -21.52 13.45 15.44
CA THR A 79 -21.25 12.28 16.30
C THR A 79 -21.10 12.65 17.76
N ASP A 80 -20.58 13.85 18.04
CA ASP A 80 -20.02 14.23 19.34
C ASP A 80 -21.08 14.73 20.33
N VAL A 81 -22.36 14.66 19.95
CA VAL A 81 -23.52 15.10 20.77
C VAL A 81 -23.58 14.39 22.12
N HIS A 82 -23.04 13.18 22.21
CA HIS A 82 -23.05 12.37 23.43
C HIS A 82 -21.84 12.62 24.34
N LEU A 83 -20.85 13.41 23.90
CA LEU A 83 -19.64 13.68 24.68
C LEU A 83 -19.91 14.79 25.71
N ASN A 84 -19.49 14.57 26.95
CA ASN A 84 -19.43 15.65 27.93
C ASN A 84 -18.19 16.55 27.70
N GLN A 85 -18.16 17.73 28.31
CA GLN A 85 -17.07 18.69 28.11
C GLN A 85 -15.69 18.14 28.49
N LYS A 86 -15.60 17.29 29.52
CA LYS A 86 -14.34 16.62 29.91
C LYS A 86 -13.89 15.63 28.83
N GLN A 87 -14.80 14.82 28.31
CA GLN A 87 -14.54 13.85 27.25
C GLN A 87 -14.15 14.54 25.95
N ALA A 88 -14.78 15.66 25.60
CA ALA A 88 -14.41 16.45 24.43
C ALA A 88 -12.99 17.04 24.56
N ALA A 89 -12.63 17.56 25.74
CA ALA A 89 -11.27 18.03 26.02
C ALA A 89 -10.25 16.87 25.96
N GLU A 90 -10.60 15.72 26.53
CA GLU A 90 -9.79 14.50 26.48
C GLU A 90 -9.59 14.00 25.05
N ALA A 91 -10.64 14.00 24.22
CA ALA A 91 -10.58 13.64 22.81
C ALA A 91 -9.63 14.56 22.02
N SER A 92 -9.68 15.87 22.29
CA SER A 92 -8.77 16.84 21.70
C SER A 92 -7.32 16.59 22.12
N ALA A 93 -7.07 16.34 23.41
CA ALA A 93 -5.73 16.02 23.92
C ALA A 93 -5.16 14.74 23.29
N PHE A 94 -5.96 13.68 23.19
CA PHE A 94 -5.52 12.44 22.53
C PHE A 94 -5.33 12.62 21.02
N THR A 95 -6.12 13.46 20.37
CA THR A 95 -5.92 13.80 18.95
C THR A 95 -4.57 14.46 18.73
N GLN A 96 -4.19 15.39 19.62
CA GLN A 96 -2.87 16.01 19.59
C GLN A 96 -1.76 14.99 19.89
N TYR A 97 -1.99 14.08 20.85
CA TYR A 97 -1.02 13.04 21.19
C TYR A 97 -0.77 12.06 20.03
N LEU A 98 -1.82 11.67 19.30
CA LEU A 98 -1.70 10.91 18.05
C LEU A 98 -0.86 11.64 17.01
N ARG A 99 -1.12 12.94 16.82
CA ARG A 99 -0.41 13.78 15.86
C ARG A 99 1.06 13.97 16.22
N ASP A 100 1.38 14.01 17.51
CA ASP A 100 2.75 14.21 17.98
C ASP A 100 3.56 12.91 17.99
N LYS A 101 2.97 11.80 18.45
CA LYS A 101 3.70 10.55 18.69
C LYS A 101 3.49 9.47 17.64
N LEU A 102 2.26 9.29 17.14
CA LEU A 102 1.95 8.22 16.19
C LEU A 102 2.13 8.67 14.73
N TYR A 103 1.83 9.92 14.41
CA TYR A 103 1.91 10.43 13.05
C TYR A 103 3.34 10.44 12.46
N PRO A 104 4.41 10.81 13.20
CA PRO A 104 5.77 10.65 12.67
C PRO A 104 6.11 9.20 12.34
N ALA A 105 5.72 8.25 13.20
CA ALA A 105 5.91 6.82 12.94
C ALA A 105 5.11 6.33 11.73
N TYR A 106 3.89 6.83 11.57
CA TYR A 106 3.08 6.57 10.39
C TYR A 106 3.79 7.09 9.12
N GLN A 107 4.26 8.34 9.12
CA GLN A 107 4.98 8.91 7.97
C GLN A 107 6.28 8.14 7.66
N TYR A 108 7.00 7.73 8.69
CA TYR A 108 8.22 6.95 8.55
C TYR A 108 7.96 5.62 7.83
N VAL A 109 6.99 4.83 8.29
CA VAL A 109 6.64 3.52 7.71
C VAL A 109 6.20 3.65 6.25
N TRP A 110 5.43 4.68 5.91
CA TRP A 110 4.89 4.85 4.56
C TRP A 110 5.91 5.40 3.55
N TRP A 111 6.71 6.39 3.95
CA TRP A 111 7.45 7.22 2.99
C TRP A 111 8.98 7.21 3.17
N VAL A 112 9.46 6.91 4.38
CA VAL A 112 10.89 6.99 4.73
C VAL A 112 11.55 5.62 4.69
N ASP A 113 10.89 4.58 5.23
CA ASP A 113 11.39 3.21 5.17
C ASP A 113 11.52 2.77 3.70
N GLU A 114 12.75 2.48 3.29
CA GLU A 114 13.10 2.22 1.89
C GLU A 114 12.40 0.99 1.32
N LYS A 115 12.25 -0.06 2.15
CA LYS A 115 11.63 -1.34 1.75
C LYS A 115 10.13 -1.14 1.53
N ASN A 116 9.47 -0.51 2.50
CA ASN A 116 8.04 -0.23 2.42
C ASN A 116 7.73 0.75 1.29
N TYR A 117 8.53 1.79 1.11
CA TYR A 117 8.34 2.78 0.07
C TYR A 117 8.49 2.16 -1.33
N GLY A 118 9.56 1.39 -1.55
CA GLY A 118 9.88 0.78 -2.84
C GLY A 118 8.86 -0.27 -3.28
N ASP A 119 8.48 -1.17 -2.38
CA ASP A 119 7.68 -2.35 -2.74
C ASP A 119 6.17 -2.11 -2.63
N VAL A 120 5.73 -1.22 -1.75
CA VAL A 120 4.31 -1.03 -1.43
C VAL A 120 3.83 0.38 -1.71
N THR A 121 4.38 1.40 -1.05
CA THR A 121 3.80 2.75 -1.09
C THR A 121 3.88 3.37 -2.47
N ARG A 122 5.09 3.47 -3.05
CA ARG A 122 5.29 4.13 -4.35
C ARG A 122 4.51 3.43 -5.47
N PRO A 123 4.55 2.09 -5.63
CA PRO A 123 3.75 1.41 -6.65
C PRO A 123 2.25 1.62 -6.47
N THR A 124 1.75 1.63 -5.23
CA THR A 124 0.32 1.81 -4.94
C THR A 124 -0.16 3.20 -5.34
N TYR A 125 0.54 4.25 -4.90
CA TYR A 125 0.20 5.62 -5.29
C TYR A 125 0.41 5.86 -6.79
N ALA A 126 1.47 5.30 -7.39
CA ALA A 126 1.71 5.42 -8.82
C ALA A 126 0.63 4.74 -9.68
N LYS A 127 0.08 3.60 -9.22
CA LYS A 127 -1.04 2.91 -9.89
C LYS A 127 -2.36 3.67 -9.77
N ALA A 128 -2.55 4.39 -8.67
CA ALA A 128 -3.73 5.23 -8.48
C ALA A 128 -3.68 6.50 -9.35
N LEU A 129 -2.50 6.96 -9.76
CA LEU A 129 -2.27 8.19 -10.50
C LEU A 129 -2.08 7.95 -12.00
N GLN A 130 -2.43 8.95 -12.81
CA GLN A 130 -2.13 8.96 -14.24
C GLN A 130 -0.76 9.58 -14.53
N ILE A 131 -0.14 9.19 -15.65
CA ILE A 131 1.07 9.87 -16.16
C ILE A 131 0.69 11.32 -16.52
N PRO A 132 1.52 12.33 -16.18
CA PRO A 132 2.84 12.24 -15.54
C PRO A 132 2.82 12.35 -14.00
N PHE A 133 1.64 12.51 -13.39
CA PHE A 133 1.48 12.77 -11.96
C PHE A 133 1.93 11.62 -11.06
N ASN A 134 1.95 10.39 -11.59
CA ASN A 134 2.49 9.21 -10.91
C ASN A 134 3.99 9.33 -10.56
N PHE A 135 4.75 10.21 -11.22
CA PHE A 135 6.14 10.51 -10.87
C PHE A 135 6.25 11.65 -9.85
N TYR A 136 5.38 12.67 -9.95
CA TYR A 136 5.46 13.86 -9.12
C TYR A 136 4.97 13.64 -7.68
N TYR A 137 3.77 13.09 -7.50
CA TYR A 137 3.14 13.02 -6.18
C TYR A 137 3.84 12.10 -5.19
N PRO A 138 4.23 10.86 -5.54
CA PRO A 138 4.97 10.02 -4.60
C PRO A 138 6.28 10.66 -4.15
N SER A 139 7.01 11.31 -5.06
CA SER A 139 8.24 12.04 -4.72
C SER A 139 7.96 13.26 -3.84
N LYS A 140 6.88 14.01 -4.11
CA LYS A 140 6.45 15.14 -3.27
C LYS A 140 6.12 14.70 -1.84
N TYR A 141 5.33 13.64 -1.68
CA TYR A 141 4.95 13.12 -0.37
C TYR A 141 6.15 12.52 0.37
N GLN A 142 7.02 11.82 -0.35
CA GLN A 142 8.28 11.34 0.22
C GLN A 142 9.17 12.48 0.71
N GLY A 143 9.33 13.54 -0.09
CA GLY A 143 10.10 14.73 0.31
C GLY A 143 9.56 15.35 1.58
N ALA A 144 8.25 15.62 1.64
CA ALA A 144 7.60 16.18 2.81
C ALA A 144 7.74 15.31 4.07
N ALA A 145 7.65 13.98 3.93
CA ALA A 145 7.85 13.06 5.05
C ALA A 145 9.31 13.06 5.54
N LYS A 146 10.28 13.06 4.62
CA LYS A 146 11.71 13.14 4.98
C LYS A 146 12.05 14.45 5.67
N GLU A 147 11.56 15.59 5.14
CA GLU A 147 11.74 16.91 5.77
C GLU A 147 11.14 16.95 7.19
N MET A 148 9.97 16.34 7.39
CA MET A 148 9.34 16.25 8.71
C MET A 148 10.17 15.42 9.69
N ILE A 149 10.66 14.25 9.26
CA ILE A 149 11.48 13.40 10.12
C ILE A 149 12.82 14.07 10.43
N ASP A 150 13.44 14.74 9.45
CA ASP A 150 14.68 15.49 9.65
C ASP A 150 14.48 16.67 10.64
N ALA A 151 13.37 17.40 10.52
CA ALA A 151 13.06 18.48 11.44
C ALA A 151 12.81 18.02 12.89
N LEU A 152 12.30 16.80 13.10
CA LEU A 152 11.97 16.25 14.42
C LEU A 152 13.11 15.42 15.03
N TYR A 153 13.93 14.77 14.20
CA TYR A 153 14.91 13.76 14.60
C TYR A 153 16.28 13.93 13.92
N GLY A 154 16.57 15.08 13.30
CA GLY A 154 17.83 15.36 12.62
C GLY A 154 19.07 15.40 13.53
N GLU A 155 18.89 15.33 14.85
CA GLU A 155 19.98 15.18 15.82
C GLU A 155 20.64 13.79 15.78
N TYR A 156 19.90 12.77 15.32
CA TYR A 156 20.39 11.41 15.25
C TYR A 156 21.20 11.19 13.96
N ALA A 157 22.40 10.62 14.10
CA ALA A 157 23.30 10.39 12.97
C ALA A 157 22.91 9.17 12.11
N ASP A 158 22.21 8.18 12.70
CA ASP A 158 21.81 6.94 12.03
C ASP A 158 20.28 6.83 11.93
N LEU A 159 19.79 6.51 10.72
CA LEU A 159 18.37 6.24 10.45
C LEU A 159 17.80 5.11 11.31
N LYS A 160 18.62 4.14 11.72
CA LYS A 160 18.17 3.07 12.63
C LYS A 160 17.86 3.57 14.04
N GLU A 161 18.62 4.56 14.53
CA GLU A 161 18.35 5.18 15.82
C GLU A 161 17.07 6.04 15.77
N VAL A 162 16.88 6.73 14.65
CA VAL A 162 15.63 7.46 14.34
C VAL A 162 14.44 6.49 14.34
N GLU A 163 14.52 5.39 13.59
CA GLU A 163 13.47 4.36 13.53
C GLU A 163 13.11 3.85 14.93
N LYS A 164 14.13 3.46 15.71
CA LYS A 164 13.93 2.94 17.06
C LYS A 164 13.26 3.96 17.97
N THR A 165 13.67 5.22 17.91
CA THR A 165 13.12 6.29 18.74
C THR A 165 11.66 6.57 18.38
N ILE A 166 11.38 6.72 17.08
CA ILE A 166 10.04 6.95 16.54
C ILE A 166 9.09 5.81 16.91
N TYR A 167 9.51 4.55 16.74
CA TYR A 167 8.66 3.41 17.08
C TYR A 167 8.42 3.27 18.57
N ASN A 168 9.43 3.52 19.41
CA ASN A 168 9.26 3.50 20.87
C ASN A 168 8.23 4.55 21.34
N GLU A 169 8.27 5.77 20.79
CA GLU A 169 7.28 6.82 21.10
C GLU A 169 5.88 6.45 20.60
N ALA A 170 5.77 5.88 19.40
CA ALA A 170 4.51 5.40 18.86
C ALA A 170 3.92 4.23 19.65
N GLU A 171 4.75 3.28 20.10
CA GLU A 171 4.32 2.16 20.94
C GLU A 171 3.77 2.63 22.28
N LYS A 172 4.40 3.61 22.92
CA LYS A 172 3.86 4.24 24.14
C LYS A 172 2.49 4.86 23.85
N CYS A 173 2.35 5.57 22.73
CA CYS A 173 1.08 6.16 22.32
C CYS A 173 -0.02 5.09 22.11
N LEU A 174 0.29 4.03 21.38
CA LEU A 174 -0.61 2.89 21.14
C LEU A 174 -1.02 2.20 22.44
N LYS A 175 -0.09 2.05 23.39
CA LYS A 175 -0.38 1.50 24.71
C LYS A 175 -1.36 2.39 25.49
N THR A 176 -1.13 3.71 25.52
CA THR A 176 -2.06 4.64 26.17
C THR A 176 -3.45 4.59 25.53
N LEU A 177 -3.53 4.48 24.20
CA LEU A 177 -4.81 4.33 23.51
C LEU A 177 -5.49 3.01 23.84
N SER A 178 -4.73 1.91 23.93
CA SER A 178 -5.24 0.62 24.38
C SER A 178 -5.82 0.72 25.78
N ASP A 179 -5.08 1.31 26.72
CA ASP A 179 -5.53 1.48 28.10
C ASP A 179 -6.79 2.34 28.16
N ARG A 180 -6.88 3.38 27.32
CA ARG A 180 -8.04 4.27 27.27
C ARG A 180 -9.28 3.62 26.63
N LEU A 181 -9.10 2.76 25.62
CA LEU A 181 -10.18 2.01 24.99
C LEU A 181 -10.70 0.92 25.94
N GLY A 182 -9.80 0.22 26.63
CA GLY A 182 -10.13 -0.91 27.50
C GLY A 182 -10.95 -1.96 26.76
N GLU A 183 -12.10 -2.31 27.35
CA GLU A 183 -13.09 -3.24 26.79
C GLU A 183 -14.26 -2.54 26.07
N SER A 184 -14.20 -1.21 25.92
CA SER A 184 -15.28 -0.43 25.30
C SER A 184 -15.34 -0.62 23.78
N GLU A 185 -16.53 -0.42 23.20
CA GLU A 185 -16.68 -0.44 21.74
C GLU A 185 -16.10 0.81 21.07
N TYR A 186 -16.14 1.96 21.74
CA TYR A 186 -15.59 3.22 21.28
C TYR A 186 -14.88 3.89 22.44
N PHE A 187 -13.99 4.85 22.16
CA PHE A 187 -13.20 5.50 23.19
C PHE A 187 -14.05 6.24 24.24
N PHE A 188 -15.25 6.70 23.88
CA PHE A 188 -16.12 7.45 24.79
C PHE A 188 -17.46 6.76 25.06
N GLY A 189 -17.51 5.43 24.93
CA GLY A 189 -18.65 4.60 25.32
C GLY A 189 -19.15 3.71 24.19
N ASN A 190 -20.47 3.68 24.00
CA ASN A 190 -21.13 2.75 23.06
C ASN A 190 -21.52 3.39 21.72
N ARG A 191 -21.19 4.67 21.52
CA ARG A 191 -21.45 5.40 20.27
C ARG A 191 -20.13 5.90 19.69
N PRO A 192 -19.96 5.86 18.36
CA PRO A 192 -18.79 6.41 17.73
C PRO A 192 -18.73 7.93 17.88
N SER A 193 -17.53 8.45 18.10
CA SER A 193 -17.20 9.88 18.10
C SER A 193 -16.32 10.26 16.91
N SER A 194 -16.07 11.56 16.72
CA SER A 194 -15.08 12.07 15.77
C SER A 194 -13.69 11.52 16.05
N PHE A 195 -13.34 11.36 17.33
CA PHE A 195 -12.07 10.80 17.76
C PHE A 195 -11.90 9.34 17.33
N ASP A 196 -12.96 8.51 17.43
CA ASP A 196 -12.91 7.13 16.94
C ASP A 196 -12.62 7.07 15.43
N ALA A 197 -13.13 8.03 14.65
CA ALA A 197 -12.87 8.10 13.22
C ALA A 197 -11.39 8.44 12.94
N ILE A 198 -10.81 9.34 13.75
CA ILE A 198 -9.39 9.67 13.69
C ILE A 198 -8.54 8.45 14.04
N VAL A 199 -8.79 7.80 15.18
CA VAL A 199 -8.02 6.62 15.60
C VAL A 199 -8.11 5.51 14.56
N PHE A 200 -9.31 5.24 14.02
CA PHE A 200 -9.48 4.25 12.97
C PHE A 200 -8.65 4.57 11.72
N ALA A 201 -8.61 5.83 11.30
CA ALA A 201 -7.84 6.24 10.12
C ALA A 201 -6.32 6.05 10.30
N TYR A 202 -5.79 6.22 11.51
CA TYR A 202 -4.39 5.90 11.82
C TYR A 202 -4.13 4.39 11.85
N LEU A 203 -4.98 3.63 12.54
CA LEU A 203 -4.73 2.22 12.82
C LEU A 203 -5.04 1.30 11.64
N ALA A 204 -6.11 1.57 10.89
CA ALA A 204 -6.55 0.67 9.83
C ALA A 204 -5.48 0.44 8.74
N PRO A 205 -4.77 1.47 8.24
CA PRO A 205 -3.69 1.26 7.28
C PRO A 205 -2.51 0.50 7.88
N LEU A 206 -2.16 0.75 9.15
CA LEU A 206 -1.09 0.01 9.84
C LEU A 206 -1.42 -1.48 10.01
N VAL A 207 -2.70 -1.82 10.20
CA VAL A 207 -3.13 -3.22 10.35
C VAL A 207 -3.27 -3.92 9.00
N LYS A 208 -3.85 -3.27 7.99
CA LYS A 208 -4.27 -3.93 6.74
C LYS A 208 -3.20 -3.94 5.66
N THR A 209 -2.29 -2.98 5.64
CA THR A 209 -1.28 -2.87 4.57
C THR A 209 -0.20 -3.94 4.75
N PRO A 210 0.19 -4.66 3.68
CA PRO A 210 1.20 -5.70 3.73
C PRO A 210 2.61 -5.12 3.64
N PHE A 211 3.04 -4.36 4.67
CA PHE A 211 4.39 -3.77 4.72
C PHE A 211 5.49 -4.85 4.78
N PRO A 212 6.53 -4.78 3.93
CA PRO A 212 7.74 -5.61 4.05
C PRO A 212 8.45 -5.46 5.40
N ASN A 213 8.70 -4.23 5.85
CA ASN A 213 9.09 -3.94 7.23
C ASN A 213 7.81 -3.77 8.06
N ALA A 214 7.39 -4.87 8.67
CA ALA A 214 6.16 -4.94 9.45
C ALA A 214 6.33 -4.62 10.94
N THR A 215 7.44 -4.03 11.40
CA THR A 215 7.74 -3.83 12.82
C THR A 215 6.59 -3.11 13.56
N LEU A 216 6.27 -1.88 13.16
CA LEU A 216 5.17 -1.11 13.75
C LEU A 216 3.80 -1.80 13.53
N SER A 217 3.56 -2.35 12.34
CA SER A 217 2.34 -3.11 12.02
C SER A 217 2.12 -4.27 12.99
N ASN A 218 3.18 -5.03 13.31
CA ASN A 218 3.14 -6.17 14.20
C ASN A 218 2.85 -5.73 15.65
N HIS A 219 3.40 -4.59 16.08
CA HIS A 219 3.06 -4.02 17.39
C HIS A 219 1.57 -3.66 17.48
N VAL A 220 1.01 -2.97 16.47
CA VAL A 220 -0.43 -2.65 16.44
C VAL A 220 -1.29 -3.92 16.42
N LYS A 221 -0.90 -4.92 15.62
CA LYS A 221 -1.59 -6.23 15.54
C LYS A 221 -1.50 -7.03 16.84
N GLY A 222 -0.41 -6.89 17.59
CA GLY A 222 -0.21 -7.52 18.90
C GLY A 222 -1.15 -6.96 19.98
N ILE A 223 -1.64 -5.73 19.80
CA ILE A 223 -2.59 -5.09 20.71
C ILE A 223 -4.02 -5.52 20.32
N ALA A 224 -4.56 -6.49 21.06
CA ALA A 224 -5.78 -7.19 20.71
C ALA A 224 -7.04 -6.30 20.65
N ASN A 225 -7.22 -5.39 21.62
CA ASN A 225 -8.38 -4.49 21.67
C ASN A 225 -8.39 -3.49 20.49
N LEU A 226 -7.25 -2.89 20.15
CA LEU A 226 -7.11 -2.00 18.99
C LEU A 226 -7.34 -2.75 17.67
N SER A 227 -6.83 -3.97 17.55
CA SER A 227 -7.07 -4.81 16.38
C SER A 227 -8.56 -5.18 16.23
N ARG A 228 -9.23 -5.52 17.33
CA ARG A 228 -10.69 -5.75 17.35
C ARG A 228 -11.46 -4.47 16.98
N PHE A 229 -11.03 -3.31 17.46
CA PHE A 229 -11.62 -2.02 17.11
C PHE A 229 -11.58 -1.77 15.60
N VAL A 230 -10.42 -1.95 14.96
CA VAL A 230 -10.27 -1.81 13.49
C VAL A 230 -11.13 -2.83 12.74
N ALA A 231 -11.15 -4.09 13.18
CA ALA A 231 -11.94 -5.14 12.54
C ALA A 231 -13.44 -4.84 12.62
N ARG A 232 -13.94 -4.42 13.79
CA ARG A 232 -15.35 -4.08 14.02
C ARG A 232 -15.80 -2.93 13.12
N ILE A 233 -15.05 -1.83 13.08
CA ILE A 233 -15.41 -0.68 12.22
C ILE A 233 -15.35 -1.05 10.75
N SER A 234 -14.34 -1.82 10.34
CA SER A 234 -14.24 -2.33 8.96
C SER A 234 -15.47 -3.14 8.55
N GLN A 235 -15.92 -4.06 9.41
CA GLN A 235 -17.08 -4.90 9.12
C GLN A 235 -18.40 -4.14 9.18
N LYS A 236 -18.55 -3.20 10.12
CA LYS A 236 -19.80 -2.46 10.33
C LYS A 236 -19.99 -1.35 9.30
N ASN A 237 -18.96 -0.58 9.00
CA ASN A 237 -19.04 0.63 8.18
C ASN A 237 -18.52 0.44 6.75
N PHE A 238 -17.66 -0.55 6.53
CA PHE A 238 -16.96 -0.79 5.26
C PHE A 238 -17.09 -2.24 4.78
N ARG A 239 -18.24 -2.87 5.08
CA ARG A 239 -18.52 -4.28 4.72
C ARG A 239 -18.27 -4.56 3.25
N ASN A 240 -18.81 -3.73 2.36
CA ASN A 240 -18.70 -3.90 0.91
C ASN A 240 -17.23 -3.93 0.45
N VAL A 241 -16.41 -3.02 0.97
CA VAL A 241 -14.98 -2.93 0.67
C VAL A 241 -14.24 -4.18 1.17
N THR A 242 -14.56 -4.63 2.38
CA THR A 242 -13.95 -5.81 2.99
C THR A 242 -14.33 -7.10 2.23
N ASP A 243 -15.61 -7.24 1.86
CA ASP A 243 -16.12 -8.41 1.14
C ASP A 243 -15.57 -8.47 -0.29
N GLU A 244 -15.44 -7.33 -0.97
CA GLU A 244 -14.85 -7.26 -2.30
C GLU A 244 -13.38 -7.68 -2.29
N TYR A 245 -12.58 -7.15 -1.35
CA TYR A 245 -11.18 -7.55 -1.19
C TYR A 245 -11.04 -9.05 -0.92
N ASN A 246 -11.85 -9.62 -0.03
CA ASN A 246 -11.85 -11.05 0.26
C ASN A 246 -12.20 -11.90 -0.97
N ARG A 247 -13.12 -11.44 -1.82
CA ARG A 247 -13.45 -12.12 -3.09
C ARG A 247 -12.30 -12.06 -4.09
N GLN A 248 -11.64 -10.92 -4.23
CA GLN A 248 -10.49 -10.76 -5.13
C GLN A 248 -9.35 -11.68 -4.71
N ASN A 249 -9.01 -11.71 -3.41
CA ASN A 249 -7.99 -12.61 -2.88
C ASN A 249 -8.32 -14.09 -3.12
N LYS A 250 -9.56 -14.52 -2.90
CA LYS A 250 -9.97 -15.91 -3.18
C LYS A 250 -9.80 -16.28 -4.66
N LYS A 251 -10.18 -15.38 -5.58
CA LYS A 251 -9.99 -15.60 -7.01
C LYS A 251 -8.52 -15.69 -7.40
N GLN A 252 -7.67 -14.85 -6.80
CA GLN A 252 -6.23 -14.86 -7.08
C GLN A 252 -5.59 -16.17 -6.58
N SER A 253 -5.95 -16.64 -5.39
CA SER A 253 -5.49 -17.93 -4.86
C SER A 253 -5.98 -19.12 -5.68
N GLN A 254 -7.24 -19.13 -6.13
CA GLN A 254 -7.79 -20.18 -6.99
C GLN A 254 -7.20 -20.15 -8.41
N GLY A 255 -6.98 -18.97 -8.99
CA GLY A 255 -6.31 -18.82 -10.29
C GLY A 255 -4.86 -19.32 -10.25
N THR A 256 -4.11 -18.95 -9.21
CA THR A 256 -2.72 -19.43 -9.02
C THR A 256 -2.66 -20.94 -8.75
N GLN A 257 -3.70 -21.52 -8.14
CA GLN A 257 -3.80 -22.97 -7.94
C GLN A 257 -4.20 -23.69 -9.23
N SER A 258 -5.19 -23.17 -9.96
CA SER A 258 -5.61 -23.72 -11.25
C SER A 258 -4.54 -23.58 -12.34
N GLU A 259 -3.73 -22.53 -12.35
CA GLU A 259 -2.58 -22.38 -13.24
C GLU A 259 -1.47 -23.37 -12.88
N ARG A 260 -1.18 -23.56 -11.58
CA ARG A 260 -0.24 -24.60 -11.13
C ARG A 260 -0.73 -26.00 -11.46
N ASP A 261 -2.02 -26.27 -11.31
CA ASP A 261 -2.64 -27.56 -11.63
C ASP A 261 -2.70 -27.78 -13.16
N ALA A 262 -2.98 -26.74 -13.95
CA ALA A 262 -2.90 -26.82 -15.42
C ALA A 262 -1.46 -26.98 -15.95
N GLN A 263 -0.47 -26.56 -15.17
CA GLN A 263 0.94 -26.74 -15.50
C GLN A 263 1.43 -28.19 -15.27
N PHE A 264 0.73 -28.98 -14.45
CA PHE A 264 0.95 -30.42 -14.26
C PHE A 264 -0.14 -31.23 -15.01
N PRO A 265 0.04 -31.56 -16.30
CA PRO A 265 1.08 -32.49 -16.77
C PRO A 265 1.87 -31.99 -18.01
N ASN A 266 1.63 -30.74 -18.43
CA ASN A 266 2.13 -30.20 -19.69
C ASN A 266 3.51 -29.55 -19.58
N ALA A 267 4.04 -29.33 -18.37
CA ALA A 267 5.37 -28.74 -18.17
C ALA A 267 6.51 -29.55 -18.85
N ALA A 268 6.45 -30.89 -18.79
CA ALA A 268 7.46 -31.74 -19.44
C ALA A 268 7.33 -31.73 -20.98
N ARG A 269 6.08 -31.78 -21.49
CA ARG A 269 5.79 -31.71 -22.94
C ARG A 269 6.17 -30.36 -23.53
N ASN A 270 5.89 -29.26 -22.84
CA ASN A 270 6.24 -27.92 -23.30
C ASN A 270 7.75 -27.69 -23.29
N LYS A 271 8.48 -28.22 -22.30
CA LYS A 271 9.95 -28.21 -22.29
C LYS A 271 10.53 -29.03 -23.45
N LEU A 272 9.96 -30.20 -23.74
CA LEU A 272 10.38 -31.04 -24.87
C LEU A 272 10.11 -30.35 -26.22
N LEU A 273 8.92 -29.77 -26.40
CA LEU A 273 8.57 -29.03 -27.62
C LEU A 273 9.46 -27.80 -27.83
N ALA A 274 9.76 -27.07 -26.75
CA ALA A 274 10.69 -25.93 -26.81
C ALA A 274 12.12 -26.38 -27.18
N ALA A 275 12.59 -27.51 -26.64
CA ALA A 275 13.89 -28.08 -26.99
C ALA A 275 13.94 -28.52 -28.46
N ILE A 276 12.87 -29.17 -28.97
CA ILE A 276 12.75 -29.56 -30.39
C ILE A 276 12.75 -28.32 -31.29
N PHE A 277 11.98 -27.30 -30.94
CA PHE A 277 11.92 -26.05 -31.70
C PHE A 277 13.28 -25.34 -31.73
N ALA A 278 13.98 -25.28 -30.59
CA ALA A 278 15.32 -24.72 -30.51
C ALA A 278 16.31 -25.52 -31.35
N ALA A 279 16.27 -26.86 -31.30
CA ALA A 279 17.12 -27.72 -32.13
C ALA A 279 16.86 -27.50 -33.62
N LEU A 280 15.60 -27.46 -34.05
CA LEU A 280 15.24 -27.19 -35.45
C LEU A 280 15.69 -25.81 -35.91
N ALA A 281 15.53 -24.78 -35.07
CA ALA A 281 16.00 -23.44 -35.36
C ALA A 281 17.53 -23.39 -35.47
N MET A 282 18.25 -24.05 -34.56
CA MET A 282 19.71 -24.13 -34.58
C MET A 282 20.24 -24.90 -35.80
N THR A 283 19.63 -26.03 -36.16
CA THR A 283 19.99 -26.79 -37.36
C THR A 283 19.66 -26.02 -38.63
N GLY A 284 18.50 -25.37 -38.69
CA GLY A 284 18.12 -24.51 -39.82
C GLY A 284 19.08 -23.33 -39.99
N TYR A 285 19.49 -22.70 -38.88
CA TYR A 285 20.50 -21.66 -38.89
C TYR A 285 21.86 -22.19 -39.37
N ALA A 286 22.34 -23.31 -38.84
CA ALA A 286 23.63 -23.91 -39.23
C ALA A 286 23.70 -24.33 -40.72
N VAL A 287 22.57 -24.78 -41.29
CA VAL A 287 22.47 -25.07 -42.73
C VAL A 287 22.42 -23.79 -43.55
N ALA A 288 21.68 -22.77 -43.11
CA ALA A 288 21.59 -21.48 -43.80
C ALA A 288 22.92 -20.71 -43.80
N THR A 289 23.72 -20.86 -42.74
CA THR A 289 25.05 -20.25 -42.63
C THR A 289 26.18 -21.08 -43.25
N GLY A 290 25.88 -22.27 -43.80
CA GLY A 290 26.87 -23.09 -44.51
C GLY A 290 27.89 -23.81 -43.61
N MET A 291 27.67 -23.91 -42.30
CA MET A 291 28.62 -24.54 -41.35
C MET A 291 28.90 -26.03 -41.62
N PHE A 292 28.10 -26.72 -42.43
CA PHE A 292 28.34 -28.11 -42.82
C PHE A 292 29.26 -28.25 -44.04
N GLN A 293 29.57 -27.17 -44.76
CA GLN A 293 30.55 -27.18 -45.85
C GLN A 293 31.98 -27.25 -45.27
N ASP A 294 32.24 -26.58 -44.15
CA ASP A 294 33.55 -26.55 -43.47
C ASP A 294 33.99 -27.93 -42.91
N MET A 295 33.07 -28.88 -42.68
CA MET A 295 33.44 -30.24 -42.25
C MET A 295 34.01 -31.10 -43.38
N LYS A 296 33.64 -30.84 -44.65
CA LYS A 296 34.24 -31.56 -45.79
C LYS A 296 35.69 -31.13 -46.02
N ASP A 297 36.01 -29.87 -45.74
CA ASP A 297 37.37 -29.36 -45.81
C ASP A 297 38.24 -29.91 -44.65
N PHE A 298 37.63 -30.26 -43.52
CA PHE A 298 38.35 -30.90 -42.40
C PHE A 298 38.77 -32.34 -42.71
N GLN A 299 37.93 -33.13 -43.40
CA GLN A 299 38.30 -34.47 -43.87
C GLN A 299 39.39 -34.41 -44.93
N HIS A 300 39.39 -33.41 -45.82
CA HIS A 300 40.44 -33.27 -46.81
C HIS A 300 41.79 -32.89 -46.18
N SER A 301 41.81 -32.18 -45.04
CA SER A 301 43.05 -31.85 -44.33
C SER A 301 43.70 -33.01 -43.57
N GLN A 302 42.96 -34.08 -43.24
CA GLN A 302 43.55 -35.30 -42.67
C GLN A 302 44.31 -36.13 -43.71
N ASP A 303 43.82 -36.19 -44.95
CA ASP A 303 44.52 -36.90 -46.06
C ASP A 303 45.89 -36.27 -46.39
N TYR A 304 46.04 -34.94 -46.22
CA TYR A 304 47.35 -34.30 -46.41
C TYR A 304 48.34 -34.58 -45.27
N ARG A 305 47.86 -35.00 -44.09
CA ARG A 305 48.74 -35.26 -42.93
C ARG A 305 49.41 -36.64 -43.01
N GLU A 306 48.76 -37.62 -43.63
CA GLU A 306 49.35 -38.95 -43.89
C GLU A 306 50.39 -38.94 -45.04
N MET A 307 50.43 -37.92 -45.89
CA MET A 307 51.47 -37.80 -46.94
C MET A 307 52.83 -37.31 -46.43
N PHE A 308 52.91 -36.72 -45.23
CA PHE A 308 54.15 -36.14 -44.69
C PHE A 308 54.83 -36.98 -43.59
N GLU A 309 54.32 -38.17 -43.28
CA GLU A 309 54.93 -39.08 -42.28
C GLU A 309 55.84 -40.17 -42.91
N ASN A 310 56.10 -40.16 -44.22
CA ASN A 310 56.90 -41.18 -44.92
C ASN A 310 58.24 -40.68 -45.53
N GLU A 311 58.79 -39.54 -45.08
CA GLU A 311 60.09 -39.02 -45.59
C GLU A 311 61.15 -38.75 -44.50
N GLU A 312 61.07 -39.40 -43.34
CA GLU A 312 62.18 -39.44 -42.36
C GLU A 312 62.68 -40.87 -42.15
N ASP A 313 63.38 -41.41 -43.14
CA ASP A 313 64.33 -42.54 -42.99
C ASP A 313 65.22 -42.61 -44.24
N ASP A 314 66.28 -41.80 -44.28
CA ASP A 314 67.56 -42.11 -44.96
C ASP A 314 68.57 -40.96 -44.75
N ASN A 315 69.29 -41.01 -43.62
CA ASN A 315 70.74 -40.75 -43.52
C ASN A 315 71.28 -41.03 -42.11
#